data_AF-A0A931NH02-F1
#
_entry.id   AF-A0A931NH02-F1
#
_cell.length_a   1.000
_cell.length_b   1.000
_cell.length_c   1.000
_cell.angle_alpha   90.00
_cell.angle_beta   90.00
_cell.angle_gamma   90.00
#
_symmetry.space_group_name_H-M   'P 1'
#
loop_
_entity.id
_entity.type
_entity.pdbx_description
1 polymer ?
#
loop_
_entity_poly.entity_id
_entity_poly.type
_entity_poly.pdbx_seq_one_letter_code
_entity_poly.pdbx_strand_id
1 'polypeptide(L)'
;MKLKTLAACMVAVLGLSLGAGGEGGLSLIGAAQAQAKVSAELGKHLTAVQGLLKGGKYKEALAKLRDAEGVANRSADENALIERMRFAGAQGASEPDTMVRAYEALKAAGKLGGSENLQYLEAIAGTYGRINANAQALNWANRYFKEGGNSAAMKAIQTRAQFLSGDMGAVIKDTLAEISAAEKAGQAPSKEKLGLLMSAAEKAKDQNAYGLGVEKLLTYYPSKEVWAAAISGIQQKKGFSDRLVLDVFRLRLATGNMRGEPDYMDMSQTAAQAGFADEGMKVVEAGYAAGVLGQGKDADRHKRLKDFMTKRVAAVKEAHAAAVAAAKEVKSDGNALIPLGLAQAQRGDVKGGIALIEEGIAKGNLKREDDAKLYLGLAHFMGGDTAKAQAAWRGIKGSDGVGEIARLWLIHSRSAKK
;
A
#
# COMPACT_ATOMS: atom_id res chain seq x y z
N MET A 1 -7.88 -45.91 -20.17
CA MET A 1 -8.67 -45.55 -18.97
C MET A 1 -9.07 -44.07 -19.07
N LYS A 2 -10.34 -43.76 -19.34
CA LYS A 2 -10.84 -42.38 -19.46
C LYS A 2 -11.79 -42.10 -18.29
N LEU A 3 -11.39 -41.20 -17.39
CA LEU A 3 -12.23 -40.73 -16.28
C LEU A 3 -13.39 -39.90 -16.83
N LYS A 4 -14.62 -40.37 -16.60
CA LYS A 4 -15.83 -39.55 -16.62
C LYS A 4 -16.04 -39.02 -15.21
N THR A 5 -16.12 -37.71 -15.03
CA THR A 5 -16.51 -37.12 -13.73
C THR A 5 -17.31 -35.83 -13.95
N LEU A 6 -18.48 -35.81 -13.31
CA LEU A 6 -19.26 -34.66 -12.83
C LEU A 6 -19.81 -33.63 -13.84
N ALA A 7 -21.03 -33.91 -14.31
CA ALA A 7 -22.01 -32.89 -14.65
C ALA A 7 -23.40 -33.34 -14.15
N ALA A 8 -23.66 -33.10 -12.86
CA ALA A 8 -24.99 -33.23 -12.27
C ALA A 8 -25.35 -31.89 -11.63
N CYS A 9 -25.75 -30.93 -12.47
CA CYS A 9 -26.49 -29.78 -11.99
C CYS A 9 -27.87 -30.29 -11.53
N MET A 10 -28.11 -30.24 -10.22
CA MET A 10 -29.46 -30.42 -9.66
C MET A 10 -30.36 -29.31 -10.21
N VAL A 11 -31.05 -29.60 -11.31
CA VAL A 11 -32.37 -29.03 -11.56
C VAL A 11 -33.32 -29.89 -10.73
N ALA A 12 -33.58 -29.48 -9.49
CA ALA A 12 -34.75 -29.98 -8.78
C ALA A 12 -35.97 -29.43 -9.54
N VAL A 13 -36.47 -30.24 -10.49
CA VAL A 13 -37.77 -30.03 -11.12
C VAL A 13 -38.82 -30.25 -10.03
N LEU A 14 -39.43 -29.16 -9.58
CA LEU A 14 -40.72 -29.19 -8.92
C LEU A 14 -41.71 -29.90 -9.86
N GLY A 15 -42.12 -31.10 -9.47
CA GLY A 15 -43.15 -31.86 -10.17
C GLY A 15 -44.48 -31.13 -10.10
N LEU A 16 -45.00 -30.74 -11.26
CA LEU A 16 -46.43 -30.50 -11.45
C LEU A 16 -47.10 -31.86 -11.65
N SER A 17 -47.76 -32.39 -10.62
CA SER A 17 -48.75 -33.45 -10.80
C SER A 17 -50.13 -32.81 -10.95
N LEU A 18 -50.67 -32.83 -12.17
CA LEU A 18 -52.11 -32.72 -12.42
C LEU A 18 -52.72 -34.09 -12.15
N GLY A 19 -53.54 -34.20 -11.10
CA GLY A 19 -54.25 -35.42 -10.77
C GLY A 19 -55.55 -35.55 -11.58
N ALA A 20 -55.73 -36.71 -12.20
CA ALA A 20 -57.04 -37.25 -12.54
C ALA A 20 -57.04 -38.76 -12.22
N GLY A 21 -57.73 -39.13 -11.12
CA GLY A 21 -58.35 -40.45 -10.88
C GLY A 21 -57.46 -41.66 -10.58
N GLY A 22 -57.79 -42.37 -9.48
CA GLY A 22 -57.50 -43.82 -9.34
C GLY A 22 -56.70 -44.23 -8.10
N GLU A 23 -57.42 -44.41 -6.98
CA GLU A 23 -57.24 -45.37 -5.86
C GLU A 23 -55.84 -45.83 -5.39
N GLY A 24 -55.57 -45.59 -4.10
CA GLY A 24 -54.62 -46.37 -3.27
C GLY A 24 -53.59 -45.55 -2.50
N GLY A 25 -53.88 -45.24 -1.23
CA GLY A 25 -53.03 -44.45 -0.30
C GLY A 25 -51.61 -45.01 -0.08
N LEU A 26 -50.63 -44.19 0.32
CA LEU A 26 -50.55 -43.59 1.66
C LEU A 26 -50.24 -42.09 1.64
N SER A 27 -51.09 -41.37 2.34
CA SER A 27 -50.93 -39.98 2.77
C SER A 27 -49.92 -39.89 3.93
N LEU A 28 -48.98 -38.95 3.84
CA LEU A 28 -48.40 -38.27 5.00
C LEU A 28 -48.58 -36.76 4.78
N ILE A 29 -49.69 -36.26 5.30
CA ILE A 29 -49.94 -34.84 5.53
C ILE A 29 -48.93 -34.32 6.55
N GLY A 30 -48.36 -33.14 6.26
CA GLY A 30 -48.04 -32.19 7.33
C GLY A 30 -46.75 -31.38 7.16
N ALA A 31 -46.76 -30.36 6.29
CA ALA A 31 -46.41 -28.99 6.64
C ALA A 31 -46.51 -28.09 5.40
N ALA A 32 -47.33 -27.04 5.52
CA ALA A 32 -47.55 -26.03 4.51
C ALA A 32 -46.22 -25.39 4.06
N GLN A 33 -45.87 -25.56 2.79
CA GLN A 33 -45.08 -24.57 2.08
C GLN A 33 -46.03 -23.77 1.21
N ALA A 34 -46.24 -22.51 1.59
CA ALA A 34 -46.82 -21.52 0.70
C ALA A 34 -45.96 -21.49 -0.57
N GLN A 35 -46.49 -22.07 -1.65
CA GLN A 35 -45.87 -22.01 -2.96
C GLN A 35 -45.82 -20.54 -3.35
N ALA A 36 -44.63 -19.94 -3.37
CA ALA A 36 -44.43 -18.54 -3.74
C ALA A 36 -45.13 -18.29 -5.09
N LYS A 37 -46.16 -17.45 -5.06
CA LYS A 37 -46.99 -17.16 -6.22
C LYS A 37 -46.25 -16.13 -7.07
N VAL A 38 -45.43 -16.60 -8.00
CA VAL A 38 -44.71 -15.73 -8.95
C VAL A 38 -45.74 -15.02 -9.84
N SER A 39 -45.62 -13.71 -9.97
CA SER A 39 -46.48 -12.91 -10.85
C SER A 39 -46.35 -13.37 -12.31
N ALA A 40 -47.45 -13.28 -13.07
CA ALA A 40 -47.45 -13.73 -14.47
C ALA A 40 -46.48 -12.93 -15.35
N GLU A 41 -46.27 -11.65 -15.03
CA GLU A 41 -45.29 -10.79 -15.70
C GLU A 41 -43.86 -11.25 -15.44
N LEU A 42 -43.50 -11.46 -14.17
CA LEU A 42 -42.17 -11.95 -13.81
C LEU A 42 -41.91 -13.37 -14.35
N GLY A 43 -42.92 -14.25 -14.31
CA GLY A 43 -42.83 -15.62 -14.80
C GLY A 43 -42.40 -15.69 -16.28
N LYS A 44 -42.87 -14.77 -17.12
CA LYS A 44 -42.46 -14.69 -18.53
C LYS A 44 -40.97 -14.37 -18.67
N HIS A 45 -40.46 -13.38 -17.93
CA HIS A 45 -39.05 -13.01 -17.96
C HIS A 45 -38.15 -14.11 -17.42
N LEU A 46 -38.53 -14.73 -16.30
CA LEU A 46 -37.76 -15.82 -15.69
C LEU A 46 -37.72 -17.08 -16.56
N THR A 47 -38.80 -17.38 -17.30
CA THR A 47 -38.81 -18.50 -18.27
C THR A 47 -37.81 -18.26 -19.41
N ALA A 48 -37.72 -17.02 -19.91
CA ALA A 48 -36.75 -16.66 -20.95
C ALA A 48 -35.30 -16.79 -20.43
N VAL A 49 -35.03 -16.31 -19.20
CA VAL A 49 -33.72 -16.48 -18.55
C VAL A 49 -33.41 -17.96 -18.37
N GLN A 50 -34.35 -18.78 -17.91
CA GLN A 50 -34.17 -20.22 -17.73
C GLN A 50 -33.84 -20.91 -19.06
N GLY A 51 -34.48 -20.52 -20.16
CA GLY A 51 -34.15 -21.03 -21.51
C GLY A 51 -32.71 -20.74 -21.90
N LEU A 52 -32.24 -19.51 -21.65
CA LEU A 52 -30.85 -19.11 -21.92
C LEU A 52 -29.85 -19.87 -21.03
N LEU A 53 -30.15 -20.06 -19.74
CA LEU A 53 -29.33 -20.85 -18.82
C LEU A 53 -29.21 -22.30 -19.27
N LYS A 54 -30.33 -22.94 -19.65
CA LYS A 54 -30.36 -24.31 -20.19
C LYS A 54 -29.58 -24.43 -21.50
N GLY A 55 -29.60 -23.39 -22.32
CA GLY A 55 -28.85 -23.30 -23.57
C GLY A 55 -27.35 -22.99 -23.40
N GLY A 56 -26.84 -22.87 -22.17
CA GLY A 56 -25.44 -22.50 -21.92
C GLY A 56 -25.09 -21.04 -22.23
N LYS A 57 -26.10 -20.21 -22.52
CA LYS A 57 -25.95 -18.80 -22.88
C LYS A 57 -25.92 -17.91 -21.64
N TYR A 58 -24.94 -18.15 -20.78
CA TYR A 58 -24.91 -17.60 -19.42
C TYR A 58 -24.84 -16.07 -19.37
N LYS A 59 -24.02 -15.45 -20.23
CA LYS A 59 -23.92 -13.98 -20.32
C LYS A 59 -25.21 -13.35 -20.86
N GLU A 60 -25.84 -13.97 -21.85
CA GLU A 60 -27.15 -13.54 -22.37
C GLU A 60 -28.23 -13.69 -21.30
N ALA A 61 -28.21 -14.78 -20.51
CA ALA A 61 -29.12 -14.99 -19.40
C ALA A 61 -28.99 -13.91 -18.32
N LEU A 62 -27.75 -13.57 -17.93
CA LEU A 62 -27.46 -12.48 -16.97
C LEU A 62 -27.92 -11.12 -17.50
N ALA A 63 -27.73 -10.84 -18.80
CA ALA A 63 -28.23 -9.62 -19.42
C ALA A 63 -29.77 -9.58 -19.42
N LYS A 64 -30.42 -10.70 -19.76
CA LYS A 64 -31.88 -10.83 -19.81
C LYS A 64 -32.53 -10.77 -18.43
N LEU A 65 -31.78 -11.09 -17.38
CA LEU A 65 -32.25 -10.99 -16.00
C LEU A 65 -32.62 -9.55 -15.60
N ARG A 66 -32.04 -8.53 -16.26
CA ARG A 66 -32.41 -7.12 -16.03
C ARG A 66 -33.88 -6.82 -16.33
N ASP A 67 -34.48 -7.53 -17.28
CA ASP A 67 -35.90 -7.37 -17.58
C ASP A 67 -36.77 -7.87 -16.41
N ALA A 68 -36.35 -8.95 -15.74
CA ALA A 68 -36.99 -9.45 -14.53
C ALA A 68 -36.78 -8.48 -13.33
N GLU A 69 -35.64 -7.79 -13.28
CA GLU A 69 -35.38 -6.73 -12.29
C GLU A 69 -36.23 -5.47 -12.54
N GLY A 70 -36.68 -5.25 -13.78
CA GLY A 70 -37.53 -4.11 -14.14
C GLY A 70 -38.98 -4.22 -13.65
N VAL A 71 -39.43 -5.42 -13.25
CA VAL A 71 -40.81 -5.65 -12.79
C VAL A 71 -41.03 -4.97 -11.43
N ALA A 72 -42.09 -4.17 -11.32
CA ALA A 72 -42.46 -3.47 -10.10
C ALA A 72 -43.13 -4.40 -9.07
N ASN A 73 -43.16 -3.98 -7.79
CA ASN A 73 -43.88 -4.66 -6.70
C ASN A 73 -43.54 -6.14 -6.48
N ARG A 74 -42.28 -6.53 -6.76
CA ARG A 74 -41.77 -7.90 -6.54
C ARG A 74 -41.74 -8.25 -5.05
N SER A 75 -42.23 -9.44 -4.72
CA SER A 75 -42.13 -10.03 -3.39
C SER A 75 -40.71 -10.47 -3.02
N ALA A 76 -40.47 -10.73 -1.73
CA ALA A 76 -39.18 -11.24 -1.26
C ALA A 76 -38.81 -12.60 -1.89
N ASP A 77 -39.80 -13.47 -2.15
CA ASP A 77 -39.59 -14.77 -2.79
C ASP A 77 -39.26 -14.62 -4.28
N GLU A 78 -39.91 -13.68 -4.97
CA GLU A 78 -39.60 -13.34 -6.36
C GLU A 78 -38.20 -12.76 -6.51
N ASN A 79 -37.79 -11.89 -5.60
CA ASN A 79 -36.42 -11.38 -5.56
C ASN A 79 -35.40 -12.50 -5.29
N ALA A 80 -35.71 -13.41 -4.37
CA ALA A 80 -34.86 -14.58 -4.13
C ALA A 80 -34.73 -15.47 -5.38
N LEU A 81 -35.81 -15.64 -6.15
CA LEU A 81 -35.76 -16.40 -7.41
C LEU A 81 -34.87 -15.73 -8.45
N ILE A 82 -34.91 -14.40 -8.57
CA ILE A 82 -34.01 -13.62 -9.43
C ILE A 82 -32.55 -13.84 -9.00
N GLU A 83 -32.24 -13.75 -7.70
CA GLU A 83 -30.87 -13.95 -7.21
C GLU A 83 -30.37 -15.38 -7.41
N ARG A 84 -31.22 -16.39 -7.26
CA ARG A 84 -30.88 -17.79 -7.58
C ARG A 84 -30.52 -17.95 -9.07
N MET A 85 -31.27 -17.30 -9.97
CA MET A 85 -30.95 -17.29 -11.40
C MET A 85 -29.68 -16.48 -11.72
N ARG A 86 -29.45 -15.36 -11.02
CA ARG A 86 -28.21 -14.57 -11.12
C ARG A 86 -27.01 -15.43 -10.75
N PHE A 87 -27.10 -16.18 -9.65
CA PHE A 87 -26.05 -17.07 -9.20
C PHE A 87 -25.75 -18.16 -10.23
N ALA A 88 -26.77 -18.83 -10.77
CA ALA A 88 -26.62 -19.87 -11.78
C ALA A 88 -25.99 -19.33 -13.08
N GLY A 89 -26.44 -18.16 -13.55
CA GLY A 89 -25.86 -17.48 -14.71
C GLY A 89 -24.40 -17.10 -14.47
N ALA A 90 -24.10 -16.52 -13.32
CA ALA A 90 -22.74 -16.11 -12.95
C ALA A 90 -21.79 -17.31 -12.81
N GLN A 91 -22.28 -18.43 -12.25
CA GLN A 91 -21.51 -19.66 -12.16
C GLN A 91 -21.13 -20.19 -13.54
N GLY A 92 -22.09 -20.28 -14.47
CA GLY A 92 -21.83 -20.72 -15.84
C GLY A 92 -20.94 -19.76 -16.62
N ALA A 93 -21.04 -18.45 -16.37
CA ALA A 93 -20.19 -17.42 -16.96
C ALA A 93 -18.79 -17.33 -16.33
N SER A 94 -18.52 -18.10 -15.26
CA SER A 94 -17.31 -17.99 -14.43
C SER A 94 -17.06 -16.57 -13.89
N GLU A 95 -18.12 -15.91 -13.43
CA GLU A 95 -18.11 -14.57 -12.83
C GLU A 95 -18.31 -14.64 -11.30
N PRO A 96 -17.28 -14.94 -10.51
CA PRO A 96 -17.43 -15.20 -9.08
C PRO A 96 -17.91 -13.98 -8.28
N ASP A 97 -17.54 -12.76 -8.67
CA ASP A 97 -18.00 -11.55 -7.97
C ASP A 97 -19.52 -11.31 -8.13
N THR A 98 -20.09 -11.76 -9.25
CA THR A 98 -21.54 -11.75 -9.47
C THR A 98 -22.23 -12.85 -8.66
N MET A 99 -21.60 -14.03 -8.52
CA MET A 99 -22.06 -15.10 -7.62
C MET A 99 -22.09 -14.63 -6.16
N VAL A 100 -21.03 -13.96 -5.70
CA VAL A 100 -20.93 -13.42 -4.32
C VAL A 100 -22.05 -12.43 -4.04
N ARG A 101 -22.32 -11.50 -4.97
CA ARG A 101 -23.42 -10.54 -4.81
C ARG A 101 -24.78 -11.22 -4.66
N ALA A 102 -25.07 -12.22 -5.49
CA ALA A 102 -26.30 -12.99 -5.40
C ALA A 102 -26.41 -13.77 -4.08
N TYR A 103 -25.31 -14.40 -3.66
CA TYR A 103 -25.24 -15.13 -2.39
C TYR A 103 -25.52 -14.22 -1.19
N GLU A 104 -24.86 -13.06 -1.09
CA GLU A 104 -25.04 -12.13 0.02
C GLU A 104 -26.48 -11.57 0.06
N ALA A 105 -27.09 -11.31 -1.10
CA ALA A 105 -28.50 -10.89 -1.18
C ALA A 105 -29.46 -11.99 -0.66
N LEU A 106 -29.24 -13.25 -1.04
CA LEU A 106 -30.03 -14.38 -0.55
C LEU A 106 -29.82 -14.63 0.95
N LYS A 107 -28.58 -14.50 1.43
CA LYS A 107 -28.25 -14.65 2.86
C LYS A 107 -28.91 -13.56 3.70
N ALA A 108 -28.80 -12.31 3.27
CA ALA A 108 -29.42 -11.16 3.94
C ALA A 108 -30.94 -11.27 3.99
N ALA A 109 -31.57 -11.86 2.96
CA ALA A 109 -33.00 -12.12 2.92
C ALA A 109 -33.44 -13.34 3.77
N GLY A 110 -32.51 -14.05 4.42
CA GLY A 110 -32.81 -15.29 5.16
C GLY A 110 -33.28 -16.44 4.26
N LYS A 111 -32.93 -16.40 2.97
CA LYS A 111 -33.39 -17.36 1.94
C LYS A 111 -32.38 -18.46 1.64
N LEU A 112 -31.35 -18.60 2.47
CA LEU A 112 -30.37 -19.69 2.42
C LEU A 112 -30.44 -20.51 3.71
N GLY A 113 -30.80 -21.79 3.59
CA GLY A 113 -30.75 -22.77 4.68
C GLY A 113 -29.47 -23.60 4.64
N GLY A 114 -29.13 -24.27 5.76
CA GLY A 114 -27.85 -24.95 6.01
C GLY A 114 -27.17 -25.60 4.79
N SER A 115 -27.78 -26.64 4.19
CA SER A 115 -27.19 -27.36 3.05
C SER A 115 -27.06 -26.52 1.78
N GLU A 116 -28.02 -25.63 1.53
CA GLU A 116 -28.00 -24.72 0.39
C GLU A 116 -26.90 -23.66 0.54
N ASN A 117 -26.73 -23.10 1.75
CA ASN A 117 -25.64 -22.17 2.06
C ASN A 117 -24.27 -22.79 1.74
N LEU A 118 -24.04 -24.04 2.15
CA LEU A 118 -22.79 -24.76 1.87
C LEU A 118 -22.56 -24.97 0.36
N GLN A 119 -23.60 -25.30 -0.41
CA GLN A 119 -23.49 -25.46 -1.87
C GLN A 119 -23.09 -24.16 -2.57
N TYR A 120 -23.61 -23.03 -2.12
CA TYR A 120 -23.23 -21.72 -2.66
C TYR A 120 -21.77 -21.38 -2.35
N LEU A 121 -21.34 -21.61 -1.09
CA LEU A 121 -19.95 -21.39 -0.68
C LEU A 121 -18.97 -22.25 -1.48
N GLU A 122 -19.29 -23.53 -1.68
CA GLU A 122 -18.49 -24.46 -2.48
C GLU A 122 -18.41 -24.02 -3.95
N ALA A 123 -19.54 -23.62 -4.54
CA ALA A 123 -19.59 -23.09 -5.89
C ALA A 123 -18.74 -21.81 -6.07
N ILE A 124 -18.82 -20.86 -5.13
CA ILE A 124 -18.01 -19.62 -5.17
C ILE A 124 -16.52 -19.95 -5.07
N ALA A 125 -16.13 -20.73 -4.07
CA ALA A 125 -14.73 -21.10 -3.86
C ALA A 125 -14.15 -21.86 -5.06
N GLY A 126 -14.91 -22.80 -5.61
CA GLY A 126 -14.54 -23.53 -6.83
C GLY A 126 -14.37 -22.62 -8.04
N THR A 127 -15.24 -21.63 -8.23
CA THR A 127 -15.12 -20.67 -9.34
C THR A 127 -13.89 -19.78 -9.20
N TYR A 128 -13.62 -19.21 -8.02
CA TYR A 128 -12.37 -18.47 -7.78
C TYR A 128 -11.13 -19.36 -7.99
N GLY A 129 -11.19 -20.63 -7.56
CA GLY A 129 -10.12 -21.60 -7.77
C GLY A 129 -9.85 -21.88 -9.26
N ARG A 130 -10.90 -22.02 -10.08
CA ARG A 130 -10.75 -22.24 -11.53
C ARG A 130 -10.11 -21.05 -12.27
N ILE A 131 -10.37 -19.82 -11.81
CA ILE A 131 -9.77 -18.61 -12.40
C ILE A 131 -8.43 -18.22 -11.77
N ASN A 132 -7.82 -19.10 -10.96
CA ASN A 132 -6.55 -18.88 -10.24
C ASN A 132 -6.55 -17.69 -9.27
N ALA A 133 -7.72 -17.25 -8.81
CA ALA A 133 -7.87 -16.24 -7.76
C ALA A 133 -7.68 -16.90 -6.38
N ASN A 134 -6.45 -17.34 -6.09
CA ASN A 134 -6.15 -18.27 -4.99
C ASN A 134 -6.48 -17.71 -3.61
N ALA A 135 -6.28 -16.40 -3.37
CA ALA A 135 -6.59 -15.77 -2.09
C ALA A 135 -8.11 -15.77 -1.82
N GLN A 136 -8.92 -15.43 -2.83
CA GLN A 136 -10.38 -15.49 -2.74
C GLN A 136 -10.86 -16.94 -2.59
N ALA A 137 -10.30 -17.87 -3.36
CA ALA A 137 -10.61 -19.29 -3.26
C ALA A 137 -10.36 -19.82 -1.83
N LEU A 138 -9.24 -19.44 -1.21
CA LEU A 138 -8.92 -19.79 0.17
C LEU A 138 -9.93 -19.20 1.16
N ASN A 139 -10.25 -17.91 1.05
CA ASN A 139 -11.20 -17.26 1.96
C ASN A 139 -12.57 -17.96 1.94
N TRP A 140 -13.12 -18.20 0.75
CA TRP A 140 -14.41 -18.87 0.59
C TRP A 140 -14.37 -20.35 1.01
N ALA A 141 -13.25 -21.04 0.80
CA ALA A 141 -13.07 -22.39 1.33
C ALA A 141 -13.02 -22.41 2.87
N ASN A 142 -12.35 -21.46 3.51
CA ASN A 142 -12.34 -21.34 4.97
C ASN A 142 -13.75 -21.05 5.52
N ARG A 143 -14.53 -20.18 4.85
CA ARG A 143 -15.94 -19.93 5.21
C ARG A 143 -16.79 -21.20 5.13
N TYR A 144 -16.65 -21.98 4.06
CA TYR A 144 -17.34 -23.26 3.88
C TYR A 144 -17.11 -24.22 5.07
N PHE A 145 -15.85 -24.41 5.48
CA PHE A 145 -15.53 -25.27 6.63
C PHE A 145 -16.01 -24.68 7.96
N LYS A 146 -15.97 -23.35 8.13
CA LYS A 146 -16.48 -22.67 9.33
C LYS A 146 -17.99 -22.85 9.50
N GLU A 147 -18.74 -22.88 8.40
CA GLU A 147 -20.20 -23.08 8.37
C GLU A 147 -20.59 -24.57 8.47
N GLY A 148 -19.64 -25.46 8.79
CA GLY A 148 -19.89 -26.89 9.03
C GLY A 148 -19.73 -27.80 7.82
N GLY A 149 -19.23 -27.29 6.69
CA GLY A 149 -18.97 -28.10 5.50
C GLY A 149 -17.84 -29.12 5.70
N ASN A 150 -17.93 -30.27 5.01
CA ASN A 150 -16.95 -31.37 5.14
C ASN A 150 -16.59 -32.04 3.79
N SER A 151 -16.78 -31.34 2.66
CA SER A 151 -16.45 -31.88 1.32
C SER A 151 -14.94 -32.08 1.14
N ALA A 152 -14.54 -33.29 0.71
CA ALA A 152 -13.17 -33.60 0.34
C ALA A 152 -12.67 -32.77 -0.86
N ALA A 153 -13.56 -32.46 -1.82
CA ALA A 153 -13.23 -31.61 -2.96
C ALA A 153 -12.91 -30.18 -2.50
N MET A 154 -13.67 -29.65 -1.54
CA MET A 154 -13.39 -28.37 -0.91
C MET A 154 -12.10 -28.39 -0.10
N LYS A 155 -11.73 -29.52 0.49
CA LYS A 155 -10.45 -29.67 1.19
C LYS A 155 -9.26 -29.59 0.23
N ALA A 156 -9.40 -30.20 -0.95
CA ALA A 156 -8.40 -30.10 -2.01
C ALA A 156 -8.27 -28.66 -2.55
N ILE A 157 -9.40 -27.95 -2.76
CA ILE A 157 -9.41 -26.53 -3.13
C ILE A 157 -8.73 -25.69 -2.06
N GLN A 158 -9.07 -25.86 -0.78
CA GLN A 158 -8.45 -25.15 0.34
C GLN A 158 -6.94 -25.37 0.37
N THR A 159 -6.48 -26.62 0.29
CA THR A 159 -5.05 -26.97 0.39
C THR A 159 -4.25 -26.40 -0.79
N ARG A 160 -4.77 -26.56 -2.02
CA ARG A 160 -4.17 -25.98 -3.22
C ARG A 160 -4.18 -24.46 -3.16
N ALA A 161 -5.28 -23.86 -2.73
CA ALA A 161 -5.40 -22.42 -2.57
C ALA A 161 -4.45 -21.91 -1.49
N GLN A 162 -4.25 -22.58 -0.34
CA GLN A 162 -3.25 -22.21 0.67
C GLN A 162 -1.83 -22.21 0.09
N PHE A 163 -1.48 -23.26 -0.65
CA PHE A 163 -0.18 -23.38 -1.27
C PHE A 163 0.06 -22.31 -2.35
N LEU A 164 -0.93 -22.08 -3.21
CA LEU A 164 -0.81 -21.17 -4.36
C LEU A 164 -1.16 -19.71 -4.05
N SER A 165 -1.99 -19.45 -3.04
CA SER A 165 -2.26 -18.10 -2.54
C SER A 165 -1.06 -17.59 -1.80
N GLY A 166 -0.26 -18.49 -1.22
CA GLY A 166 0.86 -18.18 -0.36
C GLY A 166 0.45 -17.06 0.59
N ASP A 167 -0.60 -17.26 1.40
CA ASP A 167 -1.26 -16.21 2.19
C ASP A 167 -0.29 -15.52 3.15
N MET A 168 0.48 -14.59 2.59
CA MET A 168 1.46 -13.78 3.26
C MET A 168 0.76 -12.70 4.08
N GLY A 169 -0.53 -12.43 3.86
CA GLY A 169 -1.28 -11.47 4.66
C GLY A 169 -1.38 -11.91 6.12
N ALA A 170 -1.71 -13.19 6.35
CA ALA A 170 -1.67 -13.78 7.68
C ALA A 170 -0.25 -13.77 8.28
N VAL A 171 0.77 -14.17 7.49
CA VAL A 171 2.18 -14.17 7.92
C VAL A 171 2.66 -12.77 8.31
N ILE A 172 2.36 -11.74 7.50
CA ILE A 172 2.69 -10.34 7.76
C ILE A 172 2.02 -9.90 9.06
N LYS A 173 0.72 -10.17 9.22
CA LYS A 173 -0.03 -9.77 10.42
C LYS A 173 0.56 -10.39 11.69
N ASP A 174 0.82 -11.69 11.70
CA ASP A 174 1.32 -12.40 12.86
C ASP A 174 2.77 -11.97 13.17
N THR A 175 3.61 -11.84 12.13
CA THR A 175 4.99 -11.36 12.28
C THR A 175 5.04 -9.94 12.83
N LEU A 176 4.15 -9.04 12.37
CA LEU A 176 4.05 -7.68 12.90
C LEU A 176 3.60 -7.65 14.37
N ALA A 177 2.69 -8.53 14.77
CA ALA A 177 2.26 -8.65 16.17
C ALA A 177 3.43 -9.08 17.06
N GLU A 178 4.24 -10.03 16.61
CA GLU A 178 5.44 -10.48 17.33
C GLU A 178 6.53 -9.40 17.40
N ILE A 179 6.77 -8.67 16.31
CA ILE A 179 7.68 -7.52 16.28
C ILE A 179 7.21 -6.48 17.31
N SER A 180 5.91 -6.12 17.30
CA SER A 180 5.35 -5.15 18.25
C SER A 180 5.45 -5.61 19.70
N ALA A 181 5.28 -6.91 19.97
CA ALA A 181 5.42 -7.48 21.30
C ALA A 181 6.88 -7.36 21.80
N ALA A 182 7.87 -7.67 20.95
CA ALA A 182 9.28 -7.48 21.29
C ALA A 182 9.59 -6.00 21.60
N GLU A 183 9.10 -5.08 20.77
CA GLU A 183 9.30 -3.63 20.98
C GLU A 183 8.69 -3.15 22.31
N LYS A 184 7.47 -3.59 22.63
CA LYS A 184 6.81 -3.27 23.90
C LYS A 184 7.54 -3.84 25.11
N ALA A 185 8.19 -4.99 24.94
CA ALA A 185 9.06 -5.59 25.95
C ALA A 185 10.44 -4.92 26.05
N GLY A 186 10.70 -3.85 25.28
CA GLY A 186 12.01 -3.18 25.25
C GLY A 186 13.10 -4.01 24.56
N GLN A 187 12.72 -5.06 23.82
CA GLN A 187 13.63 -5.94 23.11
C GLN A 187 13.73 -5.55 21.63
N ALA A 188 14.93 -5.72 21.05
CA ALA A 188 15.09 -5.58 19.61
C ALA A 188 14.41 -6.76 18.90
N PRO A 189 13.51 -6.53 17.92
CA PRO A 189 12.97 -7.60 17.08
C PRO A 189 14.10 -8.32 16.37
N SER A 190 14.07 -9.66 16.29
CA SER A 190 15.18 -10.40 15.69
C SER A 190 15.31 -10.14 14.19
N LYS A 191 16.54 -10.24 13.65
CA LYS A 191 16.81 -10.05 12.22
C LYS A 191 16.05 -11.06 11.35
N GLU A 192 15.85 -12.28 11.86
CA GLU A 192 15.08 -13.33 11.20
C GLU A 192 13.61 -12.93 11.05
N LYS A 193 12.99 -12.37 12.09
CA LYS A 193 11.58 -11.91 12.02
C LYS A 193 11.42 -10.72 11.08
N LEU A 194 12.36 -9.78 11.09
CA LEU A 194 12.35 -8.67 10.14
C LEU A 194 12.56 -9.18 8.70
N GLY A 195 13.44 -10.16 8.49
CA GLY A 195 13.61 -10.82 7.20
C GLY A 195 12.35 -11.56 6.74
N LEU A 196 11.64 -12.23 7.65
CA LEU A 196 10.37 -12.90 7.36
C LEU A 196 9.29 -11.89 6.94
N LEU A 197 9.15 -10.77 7.66
CA LEU A 197 8.24 -9.68 7.30
C LEU A 197 8.54 -9.17 5.89
N MET A 198 9.81 -8.89 5.60
CA MET A 198 10.25 -8.39 4.30
C MET A 198 9.94 -9.37 3.16
N SER A 199 10.29 -10.65 3.33
CA SER A 199 10.01 -11.69 2.32
C SER A 199 8.52 -11.90 2.09
N ALA A 200 7.72 -11.90 3.17
CA ALA A 200 6.28 -12.03 3.09
C ALA A 200 5.65 -10.81 2.38
N ALA A 201 6.12 -9.60 2.70
CA ALA A 201 5.68 -8.36 2.07
C ALA A 201 6.00 -8.33 0.56
N GLU A 202 7.19 -8.76 0.14
CA GLU A 202 7.55 -8.87 -1.29
C GLU A 202 6.62 -9.84 -2.03
N LYS A 203 6.41 -11.04 -1.48
CA LYS A 203 5.51 -12.05 -2.05
C LYS A 203 4.05 -11.58 -2.09
N ALA A 204 3.60 -10.84 -1.08
CA ALA A 204 2.28 -10.21 -1.02
C ALA A 204 2.15 -8.99 -1.94
N LYS A 205 3.27 -8.46 -2.46
CA LYS A 205 3.37 -7.14 -3.09
C LYS A 205 2.87 -6.01 -2.18
N ASP A 206 2.99 -6.17 -0.86
CA ASP A 206 2.59 -5.18 0.14
C ASP A 206 3.74 -4.20 0.40
N GLN A 207 3.72 -3.09 -0.33
CA GLN A 207 4.75 -2.04 -0.22
C GLN A 207 4.75 -1.36 1.16
N ASN A 208 3.62 -1.35 1.88
CA ASN A 208 3.55 -0.74 3.20
C ASN A 208 4.25 -1.61 4.24
N ALA A 209 3.96 -2.92 4.24
CA ALA A 209 4.63 -3.88 5.10
C ALA A 209 6.14 -3.95 4.81
N TYR A 210 6.51 -3.87 3.54
CA TYR A 210 7.91 -3.83 3.11
C TYR A 210 8.63 -2.58 3.64
N GLY A 211 8.05 -1.39 3.42
CA GLY A 211 8.62 -0.13 3.91
C GLY A 211 8.79 -0.12 5.43
N LEU A 212 7.81 -0.66 6.17
CA LEU A 212 7.91 -0.81 7.63
C LEU A 212 9.06 -1.75 8.02
N GLY A 213 9.22 -2.89 7.33
CA GLY A 213 10.35 -3.79 7.55
C GLY A 213 11.72 -3.12 7.34
N VAL A 214 11.85 -2.30 6.29
CA VAL A 214 13.06 -1.49 6.04
C VAL A 214 13.32 -0.49 7.18
N GLU A 215 12.30 0.27 7.61
CA GLU A 215 12.45 1.23 8.70
C GLU A 215 12.86 0.55 10.02
N LYS A 216 12.32 -0.63 10.32
CA LYS A 216 12.71 -1.44 11.49
C LYS A 216 14.13 -1.96 11.36
N LEU A 217 14.53 -2.46 10.19
CA LEU A 217 15.91 -2.88 9.93
C LEU A 217 16.88 -1.71 10.12
N LEU A 218 16.57 -0.51 9.63
CA LEU A 218 17.39 0.67 9.88
C LEU A 218 17.48 1.04 11.35
N THR A 219 16.40 0.86 12.10
CA THR A 219 16.35 1.19 13.52
C THR A 219 17.18 0.25 14.38
N TYR A 220 17.13 -1.06 14.11
CA TYR A 220 17.74 -2.08 14.98
C TYR A 220 19.05 -2.67 14.42
N TYR A 221 19.19 -2.74 13.10
CA TYR A 221 20.31 -3.37 12.39
C TYR A 221 20.74 -2.54 11.17
N PRO A 222 21.14 -1.27 11.35
CA PRO A 222 21.51 -0.41 10.24
C PRO A 222 22.72 -0.99 9.49
N SER A 223 22.59 -1.08 8.16
CA SER A 223 23.70 -1.38 7.26
C SER A 223 23.64 -0.45 6.04
N LYS A 224 24.73 -0.39 5.28
CA LYS A 224 24.81 0.42 4.06
C LYS A 224 23.71 0.02 3.07
N GLU A 225 23.48 -1.28 2.92
CA GLU A 225 22.49 -1.86 2.00
C GLU A 225 21.06 -1.49 2.39
N VAL A 226 20.73 -1.53 3.68
CA VAL A 226 19.40 -1.15 4.17
C VAL A 226 19.17 0.36 3.97
N TRP A 227 20.19 1.20 4.20
CA TRP A 227 20.11 2.64 3.93
C TRP A 227 19.92 2.93 2.45
N ALA A 228 20.65 2.24 1.57
CA ALA A 228 20.48 2.37 0.13
C ALA A 228 19.04 2.01 -0.30
N ALA A 229 18.51 0.89 0.20
CA ALA A 229 17.14 0.47 -0.10
C ALA A 229 16.09 1.50 0.39
N ALA A 230 16.23 2.00 1.63
CA ALA A 230 15.32 2.99 2.18
C ALA A 230 15.33 4.30 1.37
N ILE A 231 16.52 4.80 1.04
CA ILE A 231 16.69 6.05 0.28
C ILE A 231 16.14 5.91 -1.14
N SER A 232 16.42 4.80 -1.82
CA SER A 232 15.86 4.52 -3.15
C SER A 232 14.34 4.43 -3.13
N GLY A 233 13.75 3.83 -2.09
CA GLY A 233 12.31 3.72 -1.93
C GLY A 233 11.59 5.07 -1.86
N ILE A 234 12.22 6.09 -1.25
CA ILE A 234 11.66 7.45 -1.19
C ILE A 234 11.50 8.04 -2.59
N GLN A 235 12.56 7.98 -3.41
CA GLN A 235 12.57 8.58 -4.74
C GLN A 235 11.64 7.87 -5.74
N GLN A 236 11.41 6.58 -5.55
CA GLN A 236 10.52 5.79 -6.40
C GLN A 236 9.03 5.95 -6.05
N LYS A 237 8.73 6.56 -4.89
CA LYS A 237 7.34 6.75 -4.44
C LYS A 237 6.62 7.75 -5.33
N LYS A 238 5.43 7.39 -5.79
CA LYS A 238 4.55 8.29 -6.55
C LYS A 238 4.26 9.55 -5.72
N GLY A 239 4.50 10.72 -6.31
CA GLY A 239 4.28 12.00 -5.64
C GLY A 239 5.51 12.56 -4.91
N PHE A 240 6.67 11.89 -4.99
CA PHE A 240 7.94 12.47 -4.56
C PHE A 240 8.20 13.79 -5.29
N SER A 241 8.60 14.83 -4.54
CA SER A 241 8.86 16.15 -5.11
C SER A 241 10.33 16.36 -5.47
N ASP A 242 10.59 16.79 -6.70
CA ASP A 242 11.94 17.08 -7.21
C ASP A 242 12.72 18.09 -6.36
N ARG A 243 12.03 18.99 -5.66
CA ARG A 243 12.69 19.96 -4.75
C ARG A 243 13.47 19.29 -3.62
N LEU A 244 13.09 18.07 -3.25
CA LEU A 244 13.69 17.28 -2.17
C LEU A 244 14.87 16.42 -2.64
N VAL A 245 15.26 16.50 -3.91
CA VAL A 245 16.41 15.73 -4.44
C VAL A 245 17.69 16.06 -3.68
N LEU A 246 17.94 17.33 -3.36
CA LEU A 246 19.10 17.73 -2.56
C LEU A 246 19.04 17.12 -1.14
N ASP A 247 17.85 17.05 -0.54
CA ASP A 247 17.65 16.46 0.78
C ASP A 247 17.87 14.94 0.80
N VAL A 248 17.57 14.26 -0.31
CA VAL A 248 17.94 12.85 -0.50
C VAL A 248 19.46 12.70 -0.62
N PHE A 249 20.15 13.58 -1.34
CA PHE A 249 21.61 13.56 -1.40
C PHE A 249 22.25 13.80 -0.03
N ARG A 250 21.70 14.71 0.78
CA ARG A 250 22.16 14.93 2.17
C ARG A 250 22.08 13.64 3.00
N LEU A 251 20.99 12.87 2.87
CA LEU A 251 20.87 11.56 3.52
C LEU A 251 21.89 10.54 2.98
N ARG A 252 22.12 10.50 1.67
CA ARG A 252 23.13 9.60 1.08
C ARG A 252 24.52 9.92 1.59
N LEU A 253 24.89 11.19 1.63
CA LEU A 253 26.19 11.62 2.15
C LEU A 253 26.34 11.24 3.63
N ALA A 254 25.35 11.57 4.46
CA ALA A 254 25.37 11.30 5.91
C ALA A 254 25.41 9.80 6.25
N THR A 255 24.91 8.94 5.37
CA THR A 255 24.85 7.49 5.56
C THR A 255 25.93 6.72 4.79
N GLY A 256 26.82 7.41 4.08
CA GLY A 256 27.89 6.77 3.27
C GLY A 256 27.39 6.05 2.02
N ASN A 257 26.23 6.44 1.49
CA ASN A 257 25.53 5.85 0.33
C ASN A 257 25.68 6.66 -0.97
N MET A 258 26.70 7.50 -1.07
CA MET A 258 27.07 8.15 -2.34
C MET A 258 27.57 7.11 -3.34
N ARG A 259 27.08 7.15 -4.58
CA ARG A 259 27.35 6.14 -5.63
C ARG A 259 28.51 6.53 -6.55
N GLY A 260 29.64 6.92 -5.98
CA GLY A 260 30.84 7.32 -6.73
C GLY A 260 30.77 8.72 -7.31
N GLU A 261 31.63 9.02 -8.30
CA GLU A 261 31.87 10.36 -8.85
C GLU A 261 30.59 11.13 -9.20
N PRO A 262 29.61 10.57 -9.94
CA PRO A 262 28.44 11.32 -10.37
C PRO A 262 27.63 11.91 -9.21
N ASP A 263 27.43 11.14 -8.13
CA ASP A 263 26.63 11.60 -6.99
C ASP A 263 27.32 12.80 -6.28
N TYR A 264 28.66 12.81 -6.17
CA TYR A 264 29.38 13.95 -5.58
C TYR A 264 29.32 15.19 -6.47
N MET A 265 29.48 15.01 -7.79
CA MET A 265 29.39 16.11 -8.75
C MET A 265 27.98 16.72 -8.77
N ASP A 266 26.95 15.88 -8.89
CA ASP A 266 25.55 16.30 -8.97
C ASP A 266 25.13 17.01 -7.68
N MET A 267 25.37 16.40 -6.52
CA MET A 267 25.04 17.01 -5.23
C MET A 267 25.71 18.38 -5.06
N SER A 268 27.01 18.50 -5.41
CA SER A 268 27.74 19.76 -5.24
C SER A 268 27.16 20.89 -6.12
N GLN A 269 26.78 20.58 -7.35
CA GLN A 269 26.20 21.55 -8.29
C GLN A 269 24.76 21.89 -7.92
N THR A 270 23.94 20.90 -7.56
CA THR A 270 22.58 21.11 -7.07
C THR A 270 22.56 21.96 -5.80
N ALA A 271 23.46 21.70 -4.86
CA ALA A 271 23.61 22.52 -3.66
C ALA A 271 23.95 23.98 -4.01
N ALA A 272 24.92 24.20 -4.92
CA ALA A 272 25.27 25.55 -5.36
C ALA A 272 24.09 26.29 -6.02
N GLN A 273 23.34 25.60 -6.89
CA GLN A 273 22.16 26.17 -7.56
C GLN A 273 21.04 26.52 -6.56
N ALA A 274 20.91 25.73 -5.50
CA ALA A 274 19.95 25.97 -4.42
C ALA A 274 20.42 27.03 -3.40
N GLY A 275 21.58 27.68 -3.60
CA GLY A 275 22.12 28.70 -2.71
C GLY A 275 22.96 28.17 -1.55
N PHE A 276 23.21 26.85 -1.49
CA PHE A 276 24.03 26.19 -0.47
C PHE A 276 25.46 25.94 -0.98
N ALA A 277 26.16 26.99 -1.44
CA ALA A 277 27.50 26.83 -2.03
C ALA A 277 28.53 26.30 -1.02
N ASP A 278 28.43 26.69 0.26
CA ASP A 278 29.26 26.15 1.34
C ASP A 278 29.10 24.62 1.50
N GLU A 279 27.86 24.13 1.45
CA GLU A 279 27.56 22.69 1.44
C GLU A 279 28.14 22.00 0.22
N GLY A 280 27.91 22.55 -0.97
CA GLY A 280 28.44 21.94 -2.18
C GLY A 280 29.96 21.87 -2.20
N MET A 281 30.67 22.86 -1.64
CA MET A 281 32.12 22.82 -1.52
C MET A 281 32.57 21.69 -0.58
N LYS A 282 31.89 21.52 0.56
CA LYS A 282 32.14 20.39 1.49
C LYS A 282 31.91 19.03 0.82
N VAL A 283 30.92 18.93 -0.07
CA VAL A 283 30.69 17.70 -0.87
C VAL A 283 31.86 17.43 -1.80
N VAL A 284 32.36 18.45 -2.52
CA VAL A 284 33.55 18.31 -3.37
C VAL A 284 34.72 17.83 -2.53
N GLU A 285 35.01 18.50 -1.41
CA GLU A 285 36.10 18.13 -0.50
C GLU A 285 35.97 16.70 0.02
N ALA A 286 34.75 16.27 0.39
CA ALA A 286 34.48 14.89 0.80
C ALA A 286 34.75 13.88 -0.33
N GLY A 287 34.43 14.23 -1.58
CA GLY A 287 34.73 13.39 -2.75
C GLY A 287 36.23 13.25 -3.01
N TYR A 288 37.01 14.32 -2.82
CA TYR A 288 38.48 14.26 -2.87
C TYR A 288 39.05 13.42 -1.73
N ALA A 289 38.56 13.62 -0.52
CA ALA A 289 39.00 12.86 0.66
C ALA A 289 38.70 11.36 0.53
N ALA A 290 37.58 11.00 -0.10
CA ALA A 290 37.21 9.63 -0.40
C ALA A 290 38.00 9.01 -1.57
N GLY A 291 38.88 9.78 -2.25
CA GLY A 291 39.61 9.33 -3.45
C GLY A 291 38.72 9.12 -4.67
N VAL A 292 37.46 9.55 -4.60
CA VAL A 292 36.47 9.43 -5.69
C VAL A 292 36.64 10.56 -6.70
N LEU A 293 37.02 11.75 -6.24
CA LEU A 293 37.34 12.91 -7.07
C LEU A 293 38.85 13.20 -7.07
N GLY A 294 39.29 13.98 -8.06
CA GLY A 294 40.70 14.40 -8.19
C GLY A 294 41.66 13.33 -8.71
N GLN A 295 41.14 12.20 -9.19
CA GLN A 295 41.93 11.08 -9.70
C GLN A 295 41.58 10.78 -11.17
N GLY A 296 42.46 10.05 -11.84
CA GLY A 296 42.24 9.52 -13.19
C GLY A 296 42.06 10.60 -14.26
N LYS A 297 41.47 10.19 -15.39
CA LYS A 297 41.25 11.04 -16.57
C LYS A 297 40.36 12.27 -16.32
N ASP A 298 39.55 12.23 -15.27
CA ASP A 298 38.59 13.28 -14.91
C ASP A 298 39.14 14.26 -13.84
N ALA A 299 40.39 14.11 -13.40
CA ALA A 299 41.00 14.95 -12.38
C ALA A 299 40.92 16.46 -12.71
N ASP A 300 41.18 16.86 -13.95
CA ASP A 300 41.07 18.26 -14.38
C ASP A 300 39.64 18.79 -14.32
N ARG A 301 38.65 17.93 -14.63
CA ARG A 301 37.22 18.27 -14.50
C ARG A 301 36.86 18.48 -13.04
N HIS A 302 37.32 17.61 -12.15
CA HIS A 302 37.14 17.75 -10.70
C HIS A 302 37.80 19.01 -10.16
N LYS A 303 38.97 19.39 -10.67
CA LYS A 303 39.65 20.63 -10.29
C LYS A 303 38.84 21.85 -10.71
N ARG A 304 38.34 21.88 -11.95
CA ARG A 304 37.46 22.97 -12.42
C ARG A 304 36.19 23.12 -11.57
N LEU A 305 35.60 22.00 -11.15
CA LEU A 305 34.46 22.03 -10.22
C LEU A 305 34.84 22.65 -8.87
N LYS A 306 35.96 22.25 -8.28
CA LYS A 306 36.46 22.84 -7.02
C LYS A 306 36.73 24.35 -7.16
N ASP A 307 37.35 24.77 -8.26
CA ASP A 307 37.63 26.18 -8.54
C ASP A 307 36.33 26.99 -8.71
N PHE A 308 35.32 26.42 -9.40
CA PHE A 308 33.98 27.00 -9.50
C PHE A 308 33.30 27.15 -8.13
N MET A 309 33.33 26.10 -7.31
CA MET A 309 32.72 26.12 -5.98
C MET A 309 33.40 27.14 -5.06
N THR A 310 34.73 27.24 -5.12
CA THR A 310 35.49 28.26 -4.39
C THR A 310 34.99 29.67 -4.70
N LYS A 311 34.80 30.01 -5.99
CA LYS A 311 34.26 31.31 -6.40
C LYS A 311 32.82 31.52 -5.93
N ARG A 312 31.98 30.48 -5.98
CA ARG A 312 30.59 30.55 -5.52
C ARG A 312 30.49 30.78 -4.01
N VAL A 313 31.31 30.09 -3.21
CA VAL A 313 31.39 30.28 -1.76
C VAL A 313 31.73 31.75 -1.41
N ALA A 314 32.73 32.32 -2.09
CA ALA A 314 33.09 33.72 -1.87
C ALA A 314 31.90 34.67 -2.16
N ALA A 315 31.25 34.51 -3.32
CA ALA A 315 30.13 35.36 -3.73
C ALA A 315 28.93 35.26 -2.77
N VAL A 316 28.54 34.05 -2.32
CA VAL A 316 27.41 33.91 -1.39
C VAL A 316 27.75 34.47 -0.01
N LYS A 317 29.01 34.33 0.45
CA LYS A 317 29.45 34.85 1.74
C LYS A 317 29.39 36.38 1.77
N GLU A 318 29.81 37.04 0.71
CA GLU A 318 29.73 38.50 0.56
C GLU A 318 28.28 39.00 0.54
N ALA A 319 27.39 38.30 -0.19
CA ALA A 319 25.99 38.70 -0.32
C ALA A 319 25.11 38.35 0.90
N HIS A 320 25.57 37.45 1.79
CA HIS A 320 24.74 36.84 2.84
C HIS A 320 24.10 37.87 3.79
N ALA A 321 24.90 38.82 4.29
CA ALA A 321 24.41 39.80 5.26
C ALA A 321 23.30 40.69 4.67
N ALA A 322 23.47 41.15 3.43
CA ALA A 322 22.46 41.94 2.72
C ALA A 322 21.19 41.12 2.44
N ALA A 323 21.34 39.84 2.05
CA ALA A 323 20.20 38.96 1.83
C ALA A 323 19.40 38.70 3.11
N VAL A 324 20.08 38.50 4.24
CA VAL A 324 19.43 38.37 5.56
C VAL A 324 18.69 39.65 5.93
N ALA A 325 19.33 40.82 5.80
CA ALA A 325 18.69 42.11 6.09
C ALA A 325 17.41 42.29 5.25
N ALA A 326 17.49 42.06 3.94
CA ALA A 326 16.33 42.16 3.04
C ALA A 326 15.20 41.18 3.42
N ALA A 327 15.54 39.94 3.80
CA ALA A 327 14.56 38.95 4.25
C ALA A 327 13.93 39.34 5.61
N LYS A 328 14.65 40.04 6.48
CA LYS A 328 14.11 40.53 7.75
C LYS A 328 13.11 41.67 7.60
N GLU A 329 13.25 42.51 6.57
CA GLU A 329 12.31 43.61 6.30
C GLU A 329 10.90 43.12 5.92
N VAL A 330 10.77 41.91 5.36
CA VAL A 330 9.46 41.35 5.02
C VAL A 330 8.77 40.83 6.28
N LYS A 331 7.90 41.66 6.88
CA LYS A 331 7.33 41.41 8.23
C LYS A 331 6.43 40.18 8.33
N SER A 332 5.76 39.80 7.24
CA SER A 332 4.77 38.71 7.21
C SER A 332 5.15 37.59 6.26
N ASP A 333 6.43 37.46 5.89
CA ASP A 333 6.92 36.35 5.07
C ASP A 333 8.30 35.93 5.60
N GLY A 334 8.39 34.72 6.13
CA GLY A 334 9.65 34.17 6.62
C GLY A 334 10.37 33.23 5.65
N ASN A 335 9.84 32.99 4.44
CA ASN A 335 10.33 31.93 3.55
C ASN A 335 11.81 32.11 3.18
N ALA A 336 12.27 33.35 2.98
CA ALA A 336 13.66 33.63 2.61
C ALA A 336 14.65 33.39 3.76
N LEU A 337 14.22 33.55 5.02
CA LEU A 337 15.08 33.35 6.19
C LEU A 337 15.45 31.88 6.40
N ILE A 338 14.59 30.95 5.98
CA ILE A 338 14.76 29.50 6.18
C ILE A 338 16.03 28.97 5.48
N PRO A 339 16.19 29.07 4.13
CA PRO A 339 17.40 28.60 3.46
C PRO A 339 18.64 29.42 3.82
N LEU A 340 18.50 30.72 4.10
CA LEU A 340 19.61 31.56 4.57
C LEU A 340 20.13 31.08 5.93
N GLY A 341 19.24 30.76 6.86
CA GLY A 341 19.60 30.23 8.16
C GLY A 341 20.27 28.85 8.07
N LEU A 342 19.76 27.96 7.22
CA LEU A 342 20.40 26.66 7.01
C LEU A 342 21.80 26.82 6.39
N ALA A 343 21.97 27.68 5.37
CA ALA A 343 23.28 27.95 4.78
C ALA A 343 24.27 28.54 5.80
N GLN A 344 23.81 29.42 6.69
CA GLN A 344 24.62 29.98 7.77
C GLN A 344 25.06 28.92 8.78
N ALA A 345 24.15 28.02 9.18
CA ALA A 345 24.49 26.88 10.02
C ALA A 345 25.50 25.95 9.34
N GLN A 346 25.32 25.68 8.05
CA GLN A 346 26.24 24.89 7.24
C GLN A 346 27.63 25.52 7.13
N ARG A 347 27.74 26.85 7.15
CA ARG A 347 29.02 27.55 7.16
C ARG A 347 29.74 27.47 8.51
N GLY A 348 29.03 27.14 9.59
CA GLY A 348 29.60 26.92 10.92
C GLY A 348 28.98 27.81 12.01
N ASP A 349 28.25 28.86 11.65
CA ASP A 349 27.48 29.65 12.63
C ASP A 349 26.11 28.99 12.86
N VAL A 350 26.15 27.86 13.57
CA VAL A 350 24.96 27.05 13.83
C VAL A 350 23.92 27.81 14.67
N LYS A 351 24.37 28.55 15.69
CA LYS A 351 23.47 29.31 16.57
C LYS A 351 22.75 30.41 15.80
N GLY A 352 23.48 31.19 15.00
CA GLY A 352 22.88 32.23 14.16
C GLY A 352 21.97 31.65 13.08
N GLY A 353 22.35 30.53 12.48
CA GLY A 353 21.53 29.83 11.50
C GLY A 353 20.19 29.32 12.07
N ILE A 354 20.21 28.69 13.24
CA ILE A 354 18.99 28.28 13.96
C ILE A 354 18.09 29.49 14.23
N ALA A 355 18.66 30.58 14.75
CA ALA A 355 17.89 31.79 15.07
C ALA A 355 17.18 32.36 13.83
N LEU A 356 17.83 32.36 12.66
CA LEU A 356 17.21 32.80 11.41
C LEU A 356 16.07 31.89 10.96
N ILE A 357 16.23 30.57 11.08
CA ILE A 357 15.17 29.61 10.72
C ILE A 357 13.96 29.80 11.65
N GLU A 358 14.19 29.90 12.95
CA GLU A 358 13.14 30.14 13.95
C GLU A 358 12.42 31.47 13.71
N GLU A 359 13.16 32.55 13.39
CA GLU A 359 12.58 33.84 13.01
C GLU A 359 11.70 33.72 11.75
N GLY A 360 12.17 33.01 10.73
CA GLY A 360 11.38 32.72 9.54
C GLY A 360 10.08 31.96 9.85
N ILE A 361 10.15 30.94 10.71
CA ILE A 361 8.95 30.20 11.13
C ILE A 361 7.98 31.11 11.90
N ALA A 362 8.49 31.94 12.81
CA ALA A 362 7.69 32.85 13.62
C ALA A 362 6.94 33.91 12.79
N LYS A 363 7.51 34.34 11.65
CA LYS A 363 6.86 35.29 10.73
C LYS A 363 5.66 34.71 9.97
N GLY A 364 5.54 33.38 9.88
CA GLY A 364 4.43 32.71 9.20
C GLY A 364 4.43 32.84 7.67
N ASN A 365 3.26 32.58 7.06
CA ASN A 365 3.05 32.53 5.60
C ASN A 365 4.05 31.63 4.85
N LEU A 366 4.48 30.56 5.50
CA LEU A 366 5.41 29.61 4.92
C LEU A 366 4.71 28.84 3.79
N LYS A 367 5.32 28.87 2.61
CA LYS A 367 4.87 28.06 1.46
C LYS A 367 5.03 26.57 1.75
N ARG A 368 6.01 26.22 2.59
CA ARG A 368 6.42 24.85 2.94
C ARG A 368 6.84 24.77 4.41
N GLU A 369 5.86 24.71 5.30
CA GLU A 369 6.11 24.59 6.75
C GLU A 369 6.96 23.36 7.10
N ASP A 370 6.72 22.24 6.43
CA ASP A 370 7.42 20.99 6.71
C ASP A 370 8.88 20.99 6.24
N ASP A 371 9.19 21.67 5.14
CA ASP A 371 10.58 21.90 4.69
C ASP A 371 11.31 22.80 5.71
N ALA A 372 10.64 23.82 6.26
CA ALA A 372 11.22 24.68 7.29
C ALA A 372 11.54 23.90 8.58
N LYS A 373 10.64 23.02 9.03
CA LYS A 373 10.91 22.11 10.15
C LYS A 373 12.04 21.12 9.85
N LEU A 374 12.12 20.62 8.62
CA LEU A 374 13.20 19.72 8.20
C LEU A 374 14.55 20.42 8.38
N TYR A 375 14.66 21.66 7.91
CA TYR A 375 15.89 22.44 7.95
C TYR A 375 16.24 22.93 9.34
N LEU A 376 15.24 23.28 10.17
CA LEU A 376 15.45 23.55 11.59
C LEU A 376 16.05 22.31 12.30
N GLY A 377 15.51 21.13 12.01
CA GLY A 377 16.02 19.88 12.57
C GLY A 377 17.45 19.58 12.13
N LEU A 378 17.78 19.82 10.85
CA LEU A 378 19.16 19.70 10.33
C LEU A 378 20.11 20.66 11.06
N ALA A 379 19.74 21.94 11.20
CA ALA A 379 20.57 22.92 11.89
C ALA A 379 20.82 22.55 13.36
N HIS A 380 19.79 22.08 14.09
CA HIS A 380 19.96 21.55 15.44
C HIS A 380 20.87 20.32 15.50
N PHE A 381 20.72 19.39 14.55
CA PHE A 381 21.55 18.19 14.47
C PHE A 381 23.02 18.53 14.25
N MET A 382 23.29 19.48 13.35
CA MET A 382 24.64 20.01 13.12
C MET A 382 25.25 20.67 14.35
N GLY A 383 24.42 21.29 15.19
CA GLY A 383 24.83 21.88 16.47
C GLY A 383 24.97 20.89 17.62
N GLY A 384 24.74 19.59 17.39
CA GLY A 384 24.77 18.55 18.41
C GLY A 384 23.50 18.46 19.27
N ASP A 385 22.52 19.36 19.09
CA ASP A 385 21.25 19.32 19.82
C ASP A 385 20.29 18.29 19.18
N THR A 386 20.64 17.02 19.36
CA THR A 386 19.88 15.89 18.80
C THR A 386 18.44 15.86 19.33
N ALA A 387 18.19 16.34 20.55
CA ALA A 387 16.85 16.34 21.14
C ALA A 387 15.92 17.31 20.38
N LYS A 388 16.37 18.55 20.14
CA LYS A 388 15.61 19.52 19.34
C LYS A 388 15.51 19.12 17.88
N ALA A 389 16.57 18.54 17.31
CA ALA A 389 16.52 18.00 15.95
C ALA A 389 15.40 16.98 15.78
N GLN A 390 15.33 16.00 16.69
CA GLN A 390 14.29 14.98 16.69
C GLN A 390 12.89 15.56 16.96
N ALA A 391 12.77 16.60 17.80
CA ALA A 391 11.49 17.26 18.04
C ALA A 391 10.96 17.94 16.76
N ALA A 392 11.82 18.65 16.03
CA ALA A 392 11.46 19.30 14.76
C ALA A 392 10.99 18.28 13.71
N TRP A 393 11.73 17.18 13.52
CA TRP A 393 11.39 16.16 12.51
C TRP A 393 10.14 15.35 12.84
N ARG A 394 9.82 15.10 14.12
CA ARG A 394 8.57 14.42 14.51
C ARG A 394 7.32 15.21 14.12
N GLY A 395 7.44 16.53 13.96
CA GLY A 395 6.33 17.43 13.60
C GLY A 395 5.99 17.48 12.11
N ILE A 396 6.73 16.76 11.26
CA ILE A 396 6.57 16.77 9.80
C ILE A 396 5.57 15.70 9.38
N LYS A 397 4.60 16.06 8.54
CA LYS A 397 3.50 15.18 8.10
C LYS A 397 3.32 15.13 6.58
N GLY A 398 4.10 15.88 5.81
CA GLY A 398 4.04 15.94 4.36
C GLY A 398 4.25 14.59 3.70
N SER A 399 3.47 14.33 2.64
CA SER A 399 3.41 13.06 1.91
C SER A 399 4.13 13.07 0.56
N ASP A 400 4.77 14.19 0.21
CA ASP A 400 5.52 14.41 -1.02
C ASP A 400 7.01 14.02 -0.90
N GLY A 401 7.35 13.25 0.14
CA GLY A 401 8.70 12.77 0.45
C GLY A 401 9.32 13.42 1.68
N VAL A 402 8.87 14.61 2.09
CA VAL A 402 9.49 15.34 3.22
C VAL A 402 9.32 14.58 4.54
N GLY A 403 8.17 13.92 4.74
CA GLY A 403 7.93 13.09 5.92
C GLY A 403 8.82 11.86 5.98
N GLU A 404 9.03 11.18 4.85
CA GLU A 404 9.96 10.04 4.76
C GLU A 404 11.40 10.47 5.06
N ILE A 405 11.86 11.59 4.47
CA ILE A 405 13.20 12.14 4.70
C ILE A 405 13.40 12.46 6.19
N ALA A 406 12.42 13.11 6.81
CA ALA A 406 12.44 13.41 8.24
C ALA A 406 12.51 12.14 9.12
N ARG A 407 11.77 11.08 8.76
CA ARG A 407 11.86 9.78 9.44
C ARG A 407 13.25 9.15 9.32
N LEU A 408 13.89 9.24 8.16
CA LEU A 408 15.24 8.75 7.97
C LEU A 408 16.27 9.54 8.79
N TRP A 409 16.16 10.87 8.85
CA TRP A 409 17.00 11.69 9.74
C TRP A 409 16.79 11.37 11.22
N LEU A 410 15.55 11.12 11.64
CA LEU A 410 15.24 10.66 12.99
C LEU A 410 15.98 9.35 13.32
N ILE A 411 15.99 8.38 12.40
CA ILE A 411 16.69 7.10 12.60
C ILE A 411 18.21 7.33 12.63
N HIS A 412 18.75 8.07 11.65
CA HIS A 412 20.18 8.37 11.56
C HIS A 412 20.70 9.05 12.85
N SER A 413 19.96 10.02 13.37
CA SER A 413 20.34 10.76 14.59
C SER A 413 20.42 9.89 15.85
N ARG A 414 19.74 8.73 15.89
CA ARG A 414 19.83 7.78 16.99
C ARG A 414 21.07 6.89 16.85
N SER A 415 21.43 6.53 15.63
CA SER A 415 22.63 5.73 15.35
C SER A 415 23.93 6.49 15.56
N ALA A 416 23.95 7.80 15.33
CA ALA A 416 25.13 8.65 15.49
C ALA A 416 25.57 8.90 16.95
N LYS A 417 24.81 8.41 17.95
CA LYS A 417 25.17 8.46 19.38
C LYS A 417 25.97 7.24 19.87
N LYS A 418 26.14 6.22 19.03
CA LYS A 418 27.02 5.08 19.29
C LYS A 418 28.32 5.29 18.55
#